data_AF-B8IAF5-F1
#
_entry.id   AF-B8IAF5-F1
#
_cell.length_a   1.000
_cell.length_b   1.000
_cell.length_c   1.000
_cell.angle_alpha   90.00
_cell.angle_beta   90.00
_cell.angle_gamma   90.00
#
_symmetry.space_group_name_H-M   'P 1'
#
loop_
_entity.id
_entity.type
_entity.pdbx_description
1 polymer ?
#
loop_
_entity_poly.entity_id
_entity_poly.type
_entity_poly.pdbx_seq_one_letter_code
_entity_poly.pdbx_strand_id
1 'polypeptide(L)'
;MCDATNVSLRDFMVSDRSFSDTGDGPPSLRLVIDGREDEQGRALFLISALHLCGPRLREVSVDVVGATDPVVPVAARALSYDTGAAVRFFIDEEGRSVLDGARLYASIRFNCADHPLLTAAEQIGIPTVVAVQFPRPTPGRPQTLRSVRAAHDTRRLANLLAACLWD
;
A
#
# COMPACT_ATOMS: atom_id res chain seq x y z
N MET A 1 -22.43 31.65 8.70
CA MET A 1 -21.12 31.66 8.02
C MET A 1 -20.15 31.00 8.97
N CYS A 2 -19.85 29.72 8.76
CA CYS A 2 -18.84 29.01 9.53
C CYS A 2 -17.55 29.04 8.72
N ASP A 3 -16.53 29.70 9.26
CA ASP A 3 -15.18 29.70 8.68
C ASP A 3 -14.65 28.27 8.64
N ALA A 4 -14.40 27.78 7.42
CA ALA A 4 -13.66 26.56 7.20
C ALA A 4 -12.18 26.88 7.44
N THR A 5 -11.67 26.48 8.60
CA THR A 5 -10.25 26.54 8.92
C THR A 5 -9.49 25.71 7.89
N ASN A 6 -8.71 26.41 7.06
CA ASN A 6 -7.87 25.87 6.02
C ASN A 6 -6.71 25.10 6.68
N VAL A 7 -6.90 23.80 6.93
CA VAL A 7 -5.87 22.92 7.46
C VAL A 7 -4.91 22.58 6.31
N SER A 8 -3.76 23.25 6.30
CA SER A 8 -2.70 23.03 5.32
C SER A 8 -2.12 21.62 5.47
N LEU A 9 -2.12 20.83 4.39
CA LEU A 9 -1.48 19.51 4.31
C LEU A 9 0.03 19.54 4.67
N ARG A 10 0.66 20.72 4.66
CA ARG A 10 2.07 20.89 5.04
C ARG A 10 2.30 20.79 6.56
N ASP A 11 1.29 21.07 7.38
CA ASP A 11 1.44 21.02 8.85
C ASP A 11 1.37 19.58 9.41
N PHE A 12 0.97 18.60 8.57
CA PHE A 12 0.99 17.17 8.93
C PHE A 12 2.30 16.46 8.55
N MET A 13 3.20 17.16 7.86
CA MET A 13 4.50 16.65 7.41
C MET A 13 5.62 17.20 8.30
N VAL A 14 5.74 16.68 9.51
CA VAL A 14 7.00 16.40 10.23
C VAL A 14 6.59 15.80 11.58
N SER A 15 6.87 14.51 11.76
CA SER A 15 7.07 13.92 13.08
C SER A 15 7.82 12.61 12.87
N ASP A 16 9.14 12.74 12.71
CA ASP A 16 10.09 11.70 13.09
C ASP A 16 9.80 11.33 14.55
N ARG A 17 9.03 10.27 14.77
CA ARG A 17 9.03 9.55 16.04
C ARG A 17 9.79 8.27 15.80
N SER A 18 11.10 8.39 15.96
CA SER A 18 11.96 7.28 16.35
C SER A 18 11.41 6.70 17.66
N PHE A 19 10.58 5.67 17.54
CA PHE A 19 10.25 4.78 18.63
C PHE A 19 11.48 3.91 18.87
N SER A 20 12.26 4.20 19.91
CA SER A 20 13.35 3.33 20.32
C SER A 20 12.97 2.52 21.55
N ASP A 21 13.13 1.21 21.39
CA ASP A 21 13.63 0.26 22.38
C ASP A 21 12.62 -0.55 23.22
N THR A 22 12.11 -1.61 22.60
CA THR A 22 12.15 -2.95 23.19
C THR A 22 12.61 -3.93 22.11
N GLY A 23 13.90 -4.26 22.11
CA GLY A 23 14.57 -5.34 21.36
C GLY A 23 13.81 -6.03 20.22
N ASP A 24 13.98 -5.55 19.00
CA ASP A 24 13.91 -6.34 17.77
C ASP A 24 14.60 -5.54 16.66
N GLY A 25 15.27 -6.21 15.73
CA GLY A 25 15.96 -5.54 14.61
C GLY A 25 15.00 -4.71 13.74
N PRO A 26 15.52 -3.96 12.74
CA PRO A 26 14.62 -3.31 11.78
C PRO A 26 13.66 -4.36 11.20
N PRO A 27 12.36 -4.03 11.03
CA PRO A 27 11.38 -4.95 10.42
C PRO A 27 11.97 -5.55 9.15
N SER A 28 12.00 -6.88 9.10
CA SER A 28 12.76 -7.64 8.10
C SER A 28 12.10 -7.62 6.73
N LEU A 29 10.80 -7.29 6.66
CA LEU A 29 10.02 -7.32 5.44
C LEU A 29 9.53 -5.92 5.07
N ARG A 30 9.76 -5.51 3.82
CA ARG A 30 9.33 -4.22 3.29
C ARG A 30 8.25 -4.41 2.23
N LEU A 31 7.07 -3.87 2.51
CA LEU A 31 5.93 -3.82 1.59
C LEU A 31 5.79 -2.39 1.06
N VAL A 32 5.71 -2.24 -0.26
CA VAL A 32 5.33 -0.97 -0.90
C VAL A 32 3.90 -1.07 -1.39
N ILE A 33 3.07 -0.07 -1.07
CA ILE A 33 1.69 0.00 -1.54
C ILE A 33 1.41 1.29 -2.32
N ASP A 34 0.54 1.15 -3.33
CA ASP A 34 -0.11 2.30 -3.97
C ASP A 34 -1.11 2.93 -3.00
N GLY A 35 -0.82 4.16 -2.59
CA GLY A 35 -1.59 4.95 -1.64
C GLY A 35 -2.71 5.77 -2.28
N ARG A 36 -2.94 5.67 -3.59
CA ARG A 36 -4.01 6.40 -4.24
C ARG A 36 -5.39 5.92 -3.82
N GLU A 37 -6.22 6.87 -3.43
CA GLU A 37 -7.65 6.71 -3.24
C GLU A 37 -8.34 7.75 -4.13
N ASP A 38 -8.74 7.32 -5.32
CA ASP A 38 -9.36 8.19 -6.33
C ASP A 38 -10.26 7.35 -7.27
N GLU A 39 -10.59 7.82 -8.46
CA GLU A 39 -11.39 7.06 -9.42
C GLU A 39 -10.73 5.71 -9.81
N GLN A 40 -9.40 5.62 -9.74
CA GLN A 40 -8.60 4.48 -10.14
C GLN A 40 -8.01 3.69 -8.98
N GLY A 41 -7.46 4.33 -7.95
CA GLY A 41 -6.83 3.69 -6.80
C GLY A 41 -7.83 3.29 -5.73
N ARG A 42 -7.58 2.18 -5.04
CA ARG A 42 -8.37 1.68 -3.90
C ARG A 42 -7.49 1.39 -2.69
N ALA A 43 -6.67 2.36 -2.29
CA ALA A 43 -5.75 2.23 -1.16
C ALA A 43 -6.46 1.82 0.14
N LEU A 44 -7.65 2.34 0.43
CA LEU A 44 -8.39 1.97 1.65
C LEU A 44 -8.77 0.49 1.69
N PHE A 45 -9.10 -0.09 0.53
CA PHE A 45 -9.40 -1.52 0.44
C PHE A 45 -8.15 -2.35 0.73
N LEU A 46 -6.98 -1.91 0.23
CA LEU A 46 -5.70 -2.58 0.48
C LEU A 46 -5.29 -2.48 1.95
N ILE A 47 -5.43 -1.30 2.57
CA ILE A 47 -5.17 -1.10 4.01
C ILE A 47 -6.10 -1.98 4.86
N SER A 48 -7.37 -2.11 4.46
CA SER A 48 -8.32 -3.02 5.13
C SER A 48 -7.88 -4.48 5.02
N ALA A 49 -7.35 -4.91 3.87
CA ALA A 49 -6.80 -6.25 3.70
C ALA A 49 -5.55 -6.48 4.55
N LEU A 50 -4.66 -5.49 4.65
CA LEU A 50 -3.50 -5.56 5.52
C LEU A 50 -3.92 -5.70 6.98
N HIS A 51 -4.92 -4.95 7.44
CA HIS A 51 -5.42 -5.07 8.81
C HIS A 51 -5.83 -6.51 9.17
N LEU A 52 -6.38 -7.27 8.20
CA LEU A 52 -6.74 -8.69 8.39
C LEU A 52 -5.54 -9.64 8.50
N CYS A 53 -4.34 -9.22 8.11
CA CYS A 53 -3.11 -9.97 8.37
C CYS A 53 -2.71 -9.95 9.87
N GLY A 54 -3.30 -9.03 10.65
CA GLY A 54 -3.20 -9.02 12.11
C GLY A 54 -1.79 -8.75 12.64
N PRO A 55 -1.43 -9.29 13.82
CA PRO A 55 -0.18 -8.97 14.52
C PRO A 55 1.12 -9.32 13.77
N ARG A 56 1.06 -10.19 12.76
CA ARG A 56 2.23 -10.53 11.92
C ARG A 56 2.79 -9.32 11.18
N LEU A 57 1.97 -8.28 10.97
CA LEU A 57 2.43 -7.04 10.36
C LEU A 57 3.43 -6.24 11.21
N ARG A 58 3.63 -6.57 12.49
CA ARG A 58 4.68 -5.96 13.31
C ARG A 58 6.08 -6.14 12.69
N GLU A 59 6.29 -7.22 11.95
CA GLU A 59 7.55 -7.52 11.25
C GLU A 59 7.69 -6.79 9.89
N VAL A 60 6.67 -6.02 9.49
CA VAL A 60 6.55 -5.42 8.16
C VAL A 60 6.63 -3.89 8.24
N SER A 61 7.49 -3.30 7.42
CA SER A 61 7.42 -1.88 7.06
C SER A 61 6.52 -1.70 5.84
N VAL A 62 5.51 -0.84 5.96
CA VAL A 62 4.59 -0.47 4.88
C VAL A 62 4.90 0.93 4.39
N ASP A 63 5.35 1.03 3.15
CA ASP A 63 5.61 2.28 2.47
C ASP A 63 4.45 2.64 1.57
N VAL A 64 3.74 3.71 1.91
CA VAL A 64 2.57 4.19 1.20
C VAL A 64 2.98 5.29 0.23
N VAL A 65 2.80 5.06 -1.07
CA VAL A 65 3.25 5.97 -2.13
C VAL A 65 2.07 6.69 -2.77
N GLY A 66 2.13 8.01 -2.94
CA GLY A 66 1.09 8.76 -3.64
C GLY A 66 -0.23 8.89 -2.88
N ALA A 67 -0.19 8.87 -1.53
CA ALA A 67 -1.37 9.10 -0.68
C ALA A 67 -1.78 10.57 -0.67
N THR A 68 -2.53 10.99 -1.68
CA THR A 68 -3.03 12.38 -1.84
C THR A 68 -4.34 12.63 -1.09
N ASP A 69 -5.20 11.63 -0.96
CA ASP A 69 -6.44 11.74 -0.17
C ASP A 69 -6.13 11.66 1.35
N PRO A 70 -6.58 12.63 2.17
CA PRO A 70 -6.31 12.65 3.61
C PRO A 70 -6.84 11.44 4.37
N VAL A 71 -7.80 10.68 3.82
CA VAL A 71 -8.30 9.45 4.46
C VAL A 71 -7.25 8.35 4.52
N VAL A 72 -6.33 8.31 3.54
CA VAL A 72 -5.33 7.24 3.42
C VAL A 72 -4.29 7.32 4.55
N PRO A 73 -3.65 8.48 4.83
CA PRO A 73 -2.77 8.61 5.98
C PRO A 73 -3.45 8.31 7.32
N VAL A 74 -4.74 8.68 7.47
CA VAL A 74 -5.50 8.36 8.69
C VAL A 74 -5.69 6.85 8.84
N ALA A 75 -6.13 6.16 7.78
CA ALA A 75 -6.32 4.72 7.79
C ALA A 75 -4.99 3.96 8.01
N ALA A 76 -3.91 4.39 7.38
CA ALA A 76 -2.60 3.76 7.52
C ALA A 76 -2.00 3.98 8.93
N ARG A 77 -2.27 5.11 9.58
CA ARG A 77 -1.92 5.32 10.99
C ARG A 77 -2.75 4.43 11.92
N ALA A 78 -4.04 4.24 11.66
CA ALA A 78 -4.86 3.29 12.41
C ALA A 78 -4.33 1.86 12.25
N LEU A 79 -3.96 1.45 11.03
CA LEU A 79 -3.30 0.18 10.77
C LEU A 79 -2.02 0.02 11.62
N SER A 80 -1.15 1.03 11.63
CA SER A 80 0.08 1.03 12.44
C SER A 80 -0.22 0.86 13.93
N TYR A 81 -1.19 1.61 14.46
CA TYR A 81 -1.60 1.54 15.87
C TYR A 81 -2.13 0.15 16.24
N ASP A 82 -3.01 -0.42 15.42
CA ASP A 82 -3.69 -1.69 15.72
C ASP A 82 -2.79 -2.92 15.54
N THR A 83 -1.85 -2.86 14.58
CA THR A 83 -1.06 -4.03 14.18
C THR A 83 0.40 -3.96 14.61
N GLY A 84 0.90 -2.78 14.96
CA GLY A 84 2.31 -2.52 15.22
C GLY A 84 3.17 -2.40 13.96
N ALA A 85 2.57 -2.35 12.76
CA ALA A 85 3.31 -2.14 11.52
C ALA A 85 4.01 -0.77 11.51
N ALA A 86 5.24 -0.71 11.02
CA ALA A 86 5.90 0.56 10.74
C ALA A 86 5.35 1.13 9.42
N VAL A 87 4.86 2.38 9.42
CA VAL A 87 4.26 2.99 8.23
C VAL A 87 4.99 4.27 7.85
N ARG A 88 5.39 4.39 6.58
CA ARG A 88 6.03 5.59 6.01
C ARG A 88 5.27 6.07 4.78
N PHE A 89 5.37 7.36 4.50
CA PHE A 89 4.67 7.99 3.37
C PHE A 89 5.66 8.60 2.40
N PHE A 90 5.40 8.41 1.11
CA PHE A 90 6.19 8.97 0.02
C PHE A 90 5.25 9.72 -0.93
N ILE A 91 5.61 10.96 -1.26
CA ILE A 91 4.79 11.85 -2.09
C ILE A 91 4.99 11.52 -3.58
N ASP A 92 6.18 11.06 -3.94
CA ASP A 92 6.56 10.86 -5.34
C ASP A 92 6.18 9.45 -5.85
N GLU A 93 5.33 9.41 -6.88
CA GLU A 93 4.93 8.18 -7.57
C GLU A 93 6.04 7.64 -8.50
N GLU A 94 7.02 8.46 -8.86
CA GLU A 94 8.10 8.14 -9.80
C GLU A 94 9.35 7.57 -9.12
N GLY A 95 9.41 7.67 -7.79
CA GLY A 95 10.57 7.30 -7.00
C GLY A 95 10.85 5.80 -7.03
N ARG A 96 11.53 5.32 -8.08
CA ARG A 96 12.03 3.94 -8.21
C ARG A 96 12.82 3.50 -6.97
N SER A 97 13.46 4.46 -6.28
CA SER A 97 14.16 4.25 -5.01
C SER A 97 13.26 3.75 -3.88
N VAL A 98 11.95 4.04 -3.89
CA VAL A 98 11.02 3.50 -2.90
C VAL A 98 10.87 2.00 -3.03
N LEU A 99 11.18 1.43 -4.20
CA LEU A 99 11.11 0.00 -4.45
C LEU A 99 12.39 -0.74 -4.04
N ASP A 100 13.49 -0.04 -3.77
CA ASP A 100 14.79 -0.67 -3.47
C ASP A 100 14.75 -1.53 -2.20
N GLY A 101 14.95 -2.84 -2.34
CA GLY A 101 14.84 -3.77 -1.20
C GLY A 101 13.40 -4.02 -0.73
N ALA A 102 12.38 -3.61 -1.49
CA ALA A 102 11.01 -4.04 -1.25
C ALA A 102 10.88 -5.56 -1.50
N ARG A 103 10.24 -6.27 -0.57
CA ARG A 103 9.90 -7.69 -0.70
C ARG A 103 8.68 -7.89 -1.60
N LEU A 104 7.74 -6.95 -1.55
CA LEU A 104 6.47 -7.01 -2.26
C LEU A 104 6.03 -5.60 -2.65
N TYR A 105 5.46 -5.48 -3.84
CA TYR A 105 4.65 -4.35 -4.26
C TYR A 105 3.18 -4.75 -4.34
N ALA A 106 2.26 -3.95 -3.81
CA ALA A 106 0.83 -4.22 -3.89
C ALA A 106 0.00 -2.99 -4.31
N SER A 107 -1.01 -3.22 -5.14
CA SER A 107 -1.96 -2.18 -5.57
C SER A 107 -3.31 -2.76 -5.92
N ILE A 108 -4.33 -1.93 -5.76
CA ILE A 108 -5.68 -2.22 -6.22
C ILE A 108 -6.12 -1.10 -7.13
N ARG A 109 -6.61 -1.49 -8.31
CA ARG A 109 -7.02 -0.60 -9.38
C ARG A 109 -8.45 -0.83 -9.80
N PHE A 110 -9.10 0.22 -10.26
CA PHE A 110 -10.48 0.14 -10.71
C PHE A 110 -10.59 -0.63 -12.02
N ASN A 111 -9.90 -0.23 -13.09
CA ASN A 111 -10.13 -0.84 -14.41
C ASN A 111 -8.90 -1.14 -15.27
N CYS A 112 -7.71 -0.65 -14.90
CA CYS A 112 -6.44 -0.95 -15.57
C CYS A 112 -5.32 -1.20 -14.56
N ALA A 113 -4.37 -2.07 -14.91
CA ALA A 113 -3.16 -2.29 -14.13
C ALA A 113 -2.00 -1.37 -14.57
N ASP A 114 -2.24 -0.44 -15.50
CA ASP A 114 -1.17 0.37 -16.08
C ASP A 114 -0.92 1.60 -15.19
N HIS A 115 0.21 1.61 -14.47
CA HIS A 115 0.68 2.80 -13.79
C HIS A 115 2.21 2.74 -13.54
N PRO A 116 2.89 3.90 -13.38
CA PRO A 116 4.36 3.98 -13.36
C PRO A 116 5.02 3.09 -12.31
N LEU A 117 4.53 3.11 -11.07
CA LEU A 117 5.12 2.33 -9.97
C LEU A 117 5.04 0.81 -10.18
N LEU A 118 4.01 0.29 -10.86
CA LEU A 118 3.91 -1.15 -11.17
C LEU A 118 4.93 -1.49 -12.26
N THR A 119 4.99 -0.68 -13.32
CA THR A 119 5.99 -0.87 -14.37
C THR A 119 7.40 -0.84 -13.78
N ALA A 120 7.68 0.05 -12.84
CA ALA A 120 8.96 0.10 -12.13
C ALA A 120 9.21 -1.17 -11.30
N ALA A 121 8.21 -1.65 -10.54
CA ALA A 121 8.33 -2.89 -9.75
C ALA A 121 8.58 -4.12 -10.63
N GLU A 122 7.85 -4.23 -11.75
CA GLU A 122 8.03 -5.30 -12.75
C GLU A 122 9.44 -5.25 -13.36
N GLN A 123 9.94 -4.07 -13.72
CA GLN A 123 11.27 -3.91 -14.30
C GLN A 123 12.42 -4.26 -13.33
N ILE A 124 12.22 -4.08 -12.02
CA ILE A 124 13.20 -4.42 -10.99
C ILE A 124 13.06 -5.89 -10.56
N GLY A 125 11.98 -6.57 -10.96
CA GLY A 125 11.73 -7.96 -10.63
C GLY A 125 11.18 -8.17 -9.22
N ILE A 126 10.56 -7.15 -8.62
CA ILE A 126 9.92 -7.26 -7.31
C ILE A 126 8.61 -8.03 -7.48
N PRO A 127 8.29 -9.01 -6.63
CA PRO A 127 6.97 -9.65 -6.62
C PRO A 127 5.85 -8.61 -6.54
N THR A 128 4.78 -8.82 -7.31
CA THR A 128 3.65 -7.88 -7.35
C THR A 128 2.33 -8.57 -7.04
N VAL A 129 1.49 -7.92 -6.23
CA VAL A 129 0.08 -8.26 -6.02
C VAL A 129 -0.75 -7.10 -6.54
N VAL A 130 -1.24 -7.23 -7.76
CA VAL A 130 -2.11 -6.22 -8.38
C VAL A 130 -3.49 -6.80 -8.62
N ALA A 131 -4.49 -6.18 -7.99
CA ALA A 131 -5.88 -6.54 -8.14
C ALA A 131 -6.63 -5.48 -8.96
N VAL A 132 -7.37 -5.89 -9.99
CA VAL A 132 -8.18 -4.97 -10.80
C VAL A 132 -9.66 -5.33 -10.63
N GLN A 133 -10.47 -4.37 -10.19
CA GLN A 133 -11.89 -4.60 -9.88
C GLN A 133 -12.73 -4.87 -11.12
N PHE A 134 -12.55 -4.07 -12.16
CA PHE A 134 -13.34 -4.10 -13.40
C PHE A 134 -12.39 -4.09 -14.60
N PRO A 135 -11.64 -5.19 -14.82
CA PRO A 135 -10.58 -5.21 -15.81
C PRO A 135 -11.14 -4.97 -17.21
N ARG A 136 -10.55 -4.01 -17.93
CA ARG A 136 -10.77 -3.88 -19.37
C ARG A 136 -9.92 -4.92 -20.11
N PRO A 137 -10.41 -5.48 -21.22
CA PRO A 137 -9.59 -6.34 -22.08
C PRO A 137 -8.34 -5.58 -22.50
N THR A 138 -7.18 -6.01 -22.00
CA THR A 138 -5.90 -5.38 -22.31
C THR A 138 -5.00 -6.44 -22.94
N PRO A 139 -4.53 -6.27 -24.19
CA PRO A 139 -3.63 -7.22 -24.83
C PRO A 139 -2.35 -7.39 -23.99
N GLY A 140 -1.94 -8.63 -23.72
CA GLY A 140 -0.61 -8.93 -23.18
C GLY A 140 -0.45 -8.94 -21.65
N ARG A 141 -1.51 -8.75 -20.84
CA ARG A 141 -1.44 -8.91 -19.36
C ARG A 141 -2.40 -9.99 -18.83
N PRO A 142 -1.98 -11.28 -18.82
CA PRO A 142 -2.79 -12.39 -18.33
C PRO A 142 -3.03 -12.37 -16.80
N GLN A 143 -2.18 -11.67 -16.03
CA GLN A 143 -2.26 -11.61 -14.56
C GLN A 143 -3.53 -10.93 -14.04
N THR A 144 -4.13 -10.05 -14.84
CA THR A 144 -5.34 -9.28 -14.50
C THR A 144 -6.56 -10.15 -14.17
N LEU A 145 -6.61 -11.40 -14.66
CA LEU A 145 -7.74 -12.31 -14.44
C LEU A 145 -7.63 -13.14 -13.15
N ARG A 146 -6.41 -13.37 -12.63
CA ARG A 146 -6.22 -14.21 -11.42
C ARG A 146 -6.58 -13.48 -10.13
N SER A 147 -6.57 -12.15 -10.14
CA SER A 147 -6.78 -11.31 -8.96
C SER A 147 -8.15 -10.62 -8.88
N VAL A 148 -9.06 -10.84 -9.85
CA VAL A 148 -10.40 -10.21 -9.85
C VAL A 148 -11.16 -10.49 -8.56
N ARG A 149 -11.15 -11.73 -8.06
CA ARG A 149 -11.80 -12.04 -6.78
C ARG A 149 -11.15 -11.32 -5.60
N ALA A 150 -9.83 -11.18 -5.59
CA ALA A 150 -9.12 -10.43 -4.54
C ALA A 150 -9.42 -8.93 -4.59
N ALA A 151 -9.77 -8.39 -5.77
CA ALA A 151 -10.16 -6.99 -5.92
C ALA A 151 -11.52 -6.64 -5.27
N HIS A 152 -12.34 -7.65 -4.96
CA HIS A 152 -13.68 -7.50 -4.38
C HIS A 152 -13.86 -8.20 -3.03
N ASP A 153 -12.87 -8.98 -2.57
CA ASP A 153 -12.91 -9.72 -1.30
C ASP A 153 -11.64 -9.43 -0.50
N THR A 154 -11.78 -8.58 0.51
CA THR A 154 -10.70 -8.11 1.38
C THR A 154 -9.99 -9.25 2.09
N ARG A 155 -10.69 -10.34 2.45
CA ARG A 155 -10.10 -11.51 3.10
C ARG A 155 -9.29 -12.35 2.12
N ARG A 156 -9.76 -12.52 0.89
CA ARG A 156 -8.97 -13.17 -0.17
C ARG A 156 -7.71 -12.37 -0.50
N LEU A 157 -7.82 -11.04 -0.54
CA LEU A 157 -6.64 -10.19 -0.73
C LEU A 157 -5.67 -10.33 0.43
N ALA A 158 -6.14 -10.30 1.68
CA ALA A 158 -5.30 -10.52 2.85
C ALA A 158 -4.53 -11.84 2.80
N ASN A 159 -5.20 -12.94 2.42
CA ASN A 159 -4.57 -14.24 2.26
C ASN A 159 -3.49 -14.23 1.16
N LEU A 160 -3.75 -13.54 0.04
CA LEU A 160 -2.79 -13.42 -1.05
C LEU A 160 -1.56 -12.60 -0.64
N LEU A 161 -1.78 -11.47 0.04
CA LEU A 161 -0.70 -10.64 0.60
C LEU A 161 0.14 -11.46 1.58
N ALA A 162 -0.52 -12.25 2.45
CA ALA A 162 0.16 -13.06 3.43
C ALA A 162 1.05 -14.14 2.79
N ALA A 163 0.54 -14.85 1.79
CA ALA A 163 1.33 -15.82 1.03
C ALA A 163 2.54 -15.14 0.37
N CYS A 164 2.37 -13.99 -0.27
CA CYS A 164 3.49 -13.31 -0.94
C CYS A 164 4.51 -12.67 0.01
N LEU A 165 4.11 -12.25 1.22
CA LEU A 165 5.01 -11.62 2.18
C LEU A 165 5.84 -12.61 2.97
N TRP A 166 5.24 -13.74 3.38
CA TRP A 166 5.83 -14.66 4.35
C TRP A 166 6.11 -16.08 3.83
N ASP A 167 5.81 -16.39 2.57
CA ASP A 167 6.34 -17.60 1.91
C ASP A 167 7.76 -17.36 1.35
#